data_AF-A0A8S1XZ42-F1
#
_entry.id   AF-A0A8S1XZ42-F1
#
_cell.length_a   1.000
_cell.length_b   1.000
_cell.length_c   1.000
_cell.angle_alpha   90.00
_cell.angle_beta   90.00
_cell.angle_gamma   90.00
#
_symmetry.space_group_name_H-M   'P 1'
#
loop_
_entity.id
_entity.type
_entity.pdbx_description
1 polymer ?
#
loop_
_entity_poly.entity_id
_entity_poly.type
_entity_poly.pdbx_seq_one_letter_code
_entity_poly.pdbx_strand_id
1 'polypeptide(L)'
;MQCYQEAIQINPNYDKAWNNKGLLLCNFKKYQEAIKCYEMAISINLNNDNAWNNKGQVLKILNNNIEAIVCFDQIILHNPNNYKAWNDKGLGLFNLNQYQEAIKCFDKAISINQKYDDAWNNKGLTLKKLKQYKDAISCYDEALSISINPIRLRGKADSLFEIGMKSEAKQFYLAALEQGSNESNYIKKQLSKI
;
A
#
# COMPACT_ATOMS: atom_id res chain seq x y z
N MET A 1 18.62 -18.29 11.98
CA MET A 1 17.95 -19.44 11.32
C MET A 1 17.86 -20.63 12.25
N GLN A 2 18.95 -21.02 12.91
CA GLN A 2 19.03 -22.23 13.73
C GLN A 2 18.01 -22.28 14.88
N CYS A 3 17.83 -21.21 15.66
CA CYS A 3 16.88 -21.19 16.78
C CYS A 3 15.40 -21.38 16.36
N TYR A 4 14.99 -20.91 15.18
CA TYR A 4 13.63 -21.13 14.66
C TYR A 4 13.45 -22.54 14.11
N GLN A 5 14.51 -23.11 13.57
CA GLN A 5 14.52 -24.47 13.04
C GLN A 5 14.43 -25.49 14.19
N GLU A 6 15.13 -25.24 15.29
CA GLU A 6 15.01 -25.98 16.55
C GLU A 6 13.62 -25.81 17.18
N ALA A 7 13.08 -24.59 17.25
CA ALA A 7 11.72 -24.35 17.75
C ALA A 7 10.65 -25.10 16.94
N ILE A 8 10.78 -25.16 15.60
CA ILE A 8 9.89 -25.92 14.71
C ILE A 8 10.08 -27.43 14.90
N GLN A 9 11.31 -27.90 15.14
CA GLN A 9 11.57 -29.31 15.43
C GLN A 9 10.98 -29.74 16.77
N ILE A 10 10.99 -28.86 17.78
CA ILE A 10 10.45 -29.10 19.12
C ILE A 10 8.92 -29.01 19.13
N ASN A 11 8.34 -28.04 18.42
CA ASN A 11 6.89 -27.92 18.27
C ASN A 11 6.51 -27.51 16.84
N PRO A 12 6.21 -28.50 15.97
CA PRO A 12 5.79 -28.25 14.60
C PRO A 12 4.51 -27.41 14.48
N ASN A 13 3.66 -27.40 15.53
CA ASN A 13 2.40 -26.66 15.62
C ASN A 13 2.58 -25.22 16.16
N TYR A 14 3.80 -24.68 16.15
CA TYR A 14 4.04 -23.32 16.56
C TYR A 14 4.00 -22.35 15.36
N ASP A 15 2.79 -21.92 15.01
CA ASP A 15 2.51 -20.99 13.90
C ASP A 15 3.38 -19.71 13.95
N LYS A 16 3.62 -19.15 15.14
CA LYS A 16 4.50 -17.98 15.32
C LYS A 16 5.94 -18.24 14.88
N ALA A 17 6.49 -19.44 15.10
CA ALA A 17 7.86 -19.77 14.66
C ALA A 17 7.95 -19.86 13.14
N TRP A 18 6.95 -20.44 12.48
CA TRP A 18 6.86 -20.46 11.02
C TRP A 18 6.75 -19.05 10.43
N ASN A 19 5.89 -18.20 11.02
CA ASN A 19 5.79 -16.79 10.62
C ASN A 19 7.13 -16.04 10.79
N ASN A 20 7.81 -16.19 11.93
CA ASN A 20 9.08 -15.51 12.18
C ASN A 20 10.22 -16.02 11.28
N LYS A 21 10.22 -17.31 10.94
CA LYS A 21 11.13 -17.88 9.94
C LYS A 21 10.86 -17.27 8.55
N GLY A 22 9.60 -17.12 8.17
CA GLY A 22 9.19 -16.43 6.94
C GLY A 22 9.72 -15.00 6.89
N LEU A 23 9.55 -14.23 7.96
CA LEU A 23 10.05 -12.86 8.06
C LEU A 23 11.57 -12.78 7.88
N LEU A 24 12.31 -13.69 8.50
CA LEU A 24 13.76 -13.76 8.33
C LEU A 24 14.16 -14.06 6.88
N LEU A 25 13.44 -14.97 6.21
CA LEU A 25 13.67 -15.28 4.80
C LEU A 25 13.35 -14.10 3.88
N CYS A 26 12.31 -13.31 4.18
CA CYS A 26 12.03 -12.05 3.49
C CYS A 26 13.21 -11.08 3.60
N ASN A 27 13.84 -10.95 4.77
CA ASN A 27 15.01 -10.09 4.95
C ASN A 27 16.20 -10.54 4.09
N PHE A 28 16.31 -11.85 3.82
CA PHE A 28 17.27 -12.41 2.88
C PHE A 28 16.80 -12.43 1.42
N LYS A 29 15.67 -11.78 1.11
CA LYS A 29 15.03 -11.74 -0.23
C LYS A 29 14.66 -13.12 -0.79
N LYS A 30 14.55 -14.14 0.07
CA LYS A 30 14.14 -15.51 -0.27
C LYS A 30 12.61 -15.62 -0.25
N TYR A 31 11.95 -14.88 -1.14
CA TYR A 31 10.51 -14.65 -1.10
C TYR A 31 9.68 -15.94 -1.24
N GLN A 32 10.07 -16.84 -2.14
CA GLN A 32 9.35 -18.11 -2.36
C GLN A 32 9.43 -19.04 -1.13
N GLU A 33 10.59 -19.11 -0.47
CA GLU A 33 10.75 -19.88 0.77
C GLU A 33 9.97 -19.24 1.92
N ALA A 34 9.91 -17.90 1.96
CA ALA A 34 9.13 -17.17 2.95
C ALA A 34 7.63 -17.46 2.81
N ILE A 35 7.09 -17.45 1.58
CA ILE A 35 5.70 -17.79 1.29
C ILE A 35 5.36 -19.17 1.84
N LYS A 36 6.19 -20.19 1.58
CA LYS A 36 5.99 -21.54 2.12
C LYS A 36 5.94 -21.56 3.64
N CYS A 37 6.78 -20.74 4.31
CA CYS A 37 6.75 -20.64 5.77
C CYS A 37 5.45 -20.00 6.27
N TYR A 38 4.94 -18.96 5.60
CA TYR A 38 3.65 -18.38 5.97
C TYR A 38 2.48 -19.32 5.71
N GLU A 39 2.51 -20.11 4.63
CA GLU A 39 1.51 -21.15 4.35
C GLU A 39 1.46 -22.21 5.45
N MET A 40 2.62 -22.64 5.96
CA MET A 40 2.67 -23.53 7.12
C MET A 40 2.12 -22.87 8.39
N ALA A 41 2.40 -21.58 8.63
CA ALA A 41 1.81 -20.87 9.76
C ALA A 41 0.28 -20.78 9.66
N ILE A 42 -0.24 -20.51 8.46
CA ILE A 42 -1.68 -20.43 8.17
C ILE A 42 -2.36 -21.80 8.29
N SER A 43 -1.72 -22.88 7.83
CA SER A 43 -2.32 -24.23 7.93
C SER A 43 -2.42 -24.72 9.37
N ILE A 44 -1.51 -24.27 10.25
CA ILE A 44 -1.57 -24.54 11.69
C ILE A 44 -2.63 -23.66 12.36
N ASN A 45 -2.71 -22.38 11.99
CA ASN A 45 -3.63 -21.41 12.56
C ASN A 45 -4.20 -20.49 11.47
N LEU A 46 -5.41 -20.80 11.01
CA LEU A 46 -6.10 -20.04 9.96
C LEU A 46 -6.36 -18.59 10.37
N ASN A 47 -6.45 -18.31 11.67
CA ASN A 47 -6.70 -16.97 12.21
C ASN A 47 -5.41 -16.17 12.45
N ASN A 48 -4.27 -16.61 11.92
CA ASN A 48 -3.02 -15.87 12.03
C ASN A 48 -2.96 -14.72 11.01
N ASP A 49 -3.58 -13.59 11.37
CA ASP A 49 -3.62 -12.38 10.54
C ASP A 49 -2.21 -11.87 10.17
N ASN A 50 -1.21 -12.08 11.03
CA ASN A 50 0.17 -11.70 10.73
C ASN A 50 0.74 -12.52 9.59
N ALA A 51 0.52 -13.84 9.57
CA ALA A 51 0.98 -14.72 8.51
C ALA A 51 0.28 -14.40 7.18
N TRP A 52 -1.04 -14.16 7.20
CA TRP A 52 -1.78 -13.68 6.03
C TRP A 52 -1.24 -12.36 5.51
N ASN A 53 -1.04 -11.38 6.40
CA ASN A 53 -0.52 -10.06 6.01
C ASN A 53 0.87 -10.19 5.40
N ASN A 54 1.78 -10.92 6.06
CA ASN A 54 3.14 -11.09 5.59
C ASN A 54 3.21 -11.83 4.24
N LYS A 55 2.39 -12.88 4.06
CA LYS A 55 2.24 -13.55 2.76
C LYS A 55 1.75 -12.57 1.69
N GLY A 56 0.70 -11.80 1.97
CA GLY A 56 0.14 -10.79 1.06
C GLY A 56 1.15 -9.71 0.65
N GLN A 57 1.93 -9.19 1.59
CA GLN A 57 2.97 -8.20 1.29
C GLN A 57 4.09 -8.77 0.40
N VAL A 58 4.53 -10.02 0.62
CA VAL A 58 5.52 -10.67 -0.24
C VAL A 58 4.96 -10.91 -1.64
N LEU A 59 3.70 -11.32 -1.76
CA LEU A 59 3.05 -11.51 -3.05
C LEU A 59 2.95 -10.20 -3.84
N LYS A 60 2.69 -9.07 -3.16
CA LYS A 60 2.77 -7.73 -3.79
C LYS A 60 4.17 -7.42 -4.32
N ILE A 61 5.23 -7.73 -3.56
CA ILE A 61 6.62 -7.55 -4.02
C ILE A 61 6.91 -8.38 -5.28
N LEU A 62 6.32 -9.57 -5.38
CA LEU A 62 6.43 -10.46 -6.54
C LEU A 62 5.44 -10.12 -7.68
N ASN A 63 4.68 -9.01 -7.56
CA ASN A 63 3.61 -8.62 -8.49
C ASN A 63 2.47 -9.64 -8.64
N ASN A 64 2.33 -10.62 -7.74
CA ASN A 64 1.20 -11.54 -7.70
C ASN A 64 0.02 -10.89 -6.96
N ASN A 65 -0.58 -9.88 -7.58
CA ASN A 65 -1.63 -9.07 -6.96
C ASN A 65 -2.91 -9.88 -6.66
N ILE A 66 -3.22 -10.91 -7.46
CA ILE A 66 -4.43 -11.73 -7.28
C ILE A 66 -4.35 -12.51 -5.95
N GLU A 67 -3.26 -13.27 -5.74
CA GLU A 67 -3.10 -14.01 -4.48
C GLU A 67 -2.91 -13.07 -3.28
N ALA A 68 -2.30 -11.90 -3.48
CA ALA A 68 -2.19 -10.91 -2.43
C ALA A 68 -3.57 -10.42 -1.96
N ILE A 69 -4.50 -10.14 -2.89
CA ILE A 69 -5.88 -9.76 -2.58
C ILE A 69 -6.56 -10.86 -1.75
N VAL A 70 -6.40 -12.14 -2.14
CA VAL A 70 -6.95 -13.27 -1.37
C VAL A 70 -6.44 -13.27 0.07
N CYS A 71 -5.16 -12.99 0.28
CA CYS A 71 -4.60 -12.90 1.64
C CYS A 71 -5.24 -11.76 2.46
N PHE A 72 -5.43 -10.59 1.86
CA PHE A 72 -6.07 -9.46 2.54
C PHE A 72 -7.57 -9.69 2.79
N ASP A 73 -8.25 -10.42 1.89
CA ASP A 73 -9.64 -10.83 2.08
C ASP A 73 -9.83 -11.74 3.29
N GLN A 74 -8.88 -12.65 3.57
CA GLN A 74 -8.91 -13.46 4.79
C GLN A 74 -8.79 -12.60 6.05
N ILE A 75 -7.91 -11.60 6.05
CA ILE A 75 -7.77 -10.66 7.18
C ILE A 75 -9.07 -9.85 7.36
N ILE A 76 -9.67 -9.37 6.27
CA ILE A 76 -10.92 -8.60 6.31
C ILE A 76 -12.08 -9.47 6.80
N LEU A 77 -12.13 -10.74 6.43
CA LEU A 77 -13.15 -11.69 6.88
C LEU A 77 -13.10 -11.87 8.40
N HIS A 78 -11.91 -11.99 8.98
CA HIS A 78 -11.73 -12.11 10.43
C HIS A 78 -11.87 -10.78 11.17
N ASN A 79 -11.34 -9.71 10.60
CA ASN A 79 -11.37 -8.37 11.16
C ASN A 79 -11.81 -7.33 10.11
N PRO A 80 -13.13 -7.11 9.97
CA PRO A 80 -13.67 -6.14 9.00
C PRO A 80 -13.24 -4.70 9.23
N ASN A 81 -12.74 -4.38 10.44
CA ASN A 81 -12.24 -3.06 10.81
C ASN A 81 -10.72 -2.93 10.62
N ASN A 82 -10.06 -3.87 9.94
CA ASN A 82 -8.65 -3.73 9.60
C ASN A 82 -8.48 -2.79 8.39
N TYR A 83 -8.38 -1.49 8.65
CA TYR A 83 -8.22 -0.47 7.62
C TYR A 83 -6.96 -0.65 6.75
N LYS A 84 -5.88 -1.26 7.30
CA LYS A 84 -4.65 -1.55 6.54
C LYS A 84 -4.91 -2.62 5.49
N ALA A 85 -5.59 -3.71 5.85
CA ALA A 85 -5.96 -4.77 4.92
C ALA A 85 -6.87 -4.25 3.79
N TRP A 86 -7.83 -3.38 4.12
CA TRP A 86 -8.65 -2.71 3.10
C TRP A 86 -7.81 -1.86 2.13
N ASN A 87 -6.88 -1.06 2.65
CA ASN A 87 -5.97 -0.28 1.81
C ASN A 87 -5.06 -1.16 0.94
N ASP A 88 -4.51 -2.24 1.49
CA ASP A 88 -3.63 -3.15 0.76
C ASP A 88 -4.38 -3.94 -0.32
N LYS A 89 -5.62 -4.37 -0.05
CA LYS A 89 -6.53 -4.90 -1.06
C LYS A 89 -6.78 -3.89 -2.17
N GLY A 90 -7.09 -2.65 -1.81
CA GLY A 90 -7.29 -1.55 -2.76
C GLY A 90 -6.07 -1.33 -3.66
N LEU A 91 -4.86 -1.40 -3.12
CA LEU A 91 -3.63 -1.27 -3.88
C LEU A 91 -3.41 -2.46 -4.84
N GLY A 92 -3.75 -3.69 -4.42
CA GLY A 92 -3.75 -4.85 -5.30
C GLY A 92 -4.70 -4.69 -6.49
N LEU A 93 -5.92 -4.21 -6.23
CA LEU A 93 -6.92 -3.92 -7.27
C LEU A 93 -6.48 -2.80 -8.21
N PHE A 94 -5.86 -1.75 -7.68
CA PHE A 94 -5.26 -0.68 -8.46
C PHE A 94 -4.20 -1.21 -9.44
N ASN A 95 -3.32 -2.11 -8.99
CA ASN A 95 -2.29 -2.71 -9.83
C ASN A 95 -2.88 -3.64 -10.92
N LEU A 96 -4.09 -4.16 -10.71
CA LEU A 96 -4.87 -4.91 -11.71
C LEU A 96 -5.73 -3.99 -12.61
N ASN A 97 -5.59 -2.68 -12.48
CA ASN A 97 -6.40 -1.66 -13.17
C ASN A 97 -7.90 -1.71 -12.85
N GLN A 98 -8.29 -2.36 -11.75
CA GLN A 98 -9.66 -2.39 -11.23
C GLN A 98 -9.91 -1.16 -10.34
N TYR A 99 -9.90 0.02 -10.98
CA TYR A 99 -9.84 1.30 -10.29
C TYR A 99 -11.11 1.62 -9.47
N GLN A 100 -12.30 1.23 -9.93
CA GLN A 100 -13.54 1.49 -9.20
C GLN A 100 -13.62 0.68 -7.91
N GLU A 101 -13.24 -0.60 -7.97
CA GLU A 101 -13.17 -1.50 -6.83
C GLU A 101 -12.07 -1.08 -5.85
N ALA A 102 -10.93 -0.61 -6.36
CA ALA A 102 -9.86 -0.04 -5.54
C ALA A 102 -10.36 1.16 -4.73
N ILE A 103 -11.10 2.10 -5.36
CA ILE A 103 -11.69 3.26 -4.66
C ILE A 103 -12.62 2.81 -3.54
N LYS A 104 -13.49 1.83 -3.76
CA LYS A 104 -14.38 1.30 -2.70
C LYS A 104 -13.58 0.77 -1.50
N CYS A 105 -12.44 0.11 -1.76
CA CYS A 105 -11.57 -0.39 -0.69
C CYS A 105 -10.90 0.76 0.08
N PHE A 106 -10.39 1.78 -0.62
CA PHE A 106 -9.81 2.96 0.03
C PHE A 106 -10.85 3.75 0.83
N ASP A 107 -12.07 3.90 0.31
CA ASP A 107 -13.20 4.52 1.04
C ASP A 107 -13.52 3.76 2.32
N LYS A 108 -13.50 2.42 2.25
CA LYS A 108 -13.71 1.61 3.44
C LYS A 108 -12.59 1.81 4.47
N ALA A 109 -11.32 1.83 4.04
CA ALA A 109 -10.18 2.12 4.92
C ALA A 109 -10.29 3.51 5.59
N ILE A 110 -10.64 4.54 4.81
CA ILE A 110 -10.84 5.92 5.29
C ILE A 110 -12.00 5.99 6.29
N SER A 111 -13.11 5.31 6.03
CA SER A 111 -14.28 5.29 6.93
C SER A 111 -13.97 4.68 8.30
N ILE A 112 -13.04 3.73 8.34
CA ILE A 112 -12.60 3.07 9.58
C ILE A 112 -11.55 3.93 10.30
N ASN A 113 -10.62 4.53 9.55
CA ASN A 113 -9.59 5.41 10.10
C ASN A 113 -9.35 6.61 9.17
N GLN A 114 -10.00 7.73 9.48
CA GLN A 114 -9.91 8.96 8.71
C GLN A 114 -8.50 9.58 8.71
N LYS A 115 -7.68 9.28 9.73
CA LYS A 115 -6.30 9.76 9.84
C LYS A 115 -5.29 8.88 9.08
N TYR A 116 -5.76 7.89 8.32
CA TYR A 116 -4.88 7.06 7.50
C TYR A 116 -4.63 7.71 6.13
N ASP A 117 -3.65 8.58 6.11
CA ASP A 117 -3.15 9.37 4.98
C ASP A 117 -2.79 8.55 3.72
N ASP A 118 -2.28 7.32 3.87
CA ASP A 118 -1.98 6.44 2.73
C ASP A 118 -3.24 6.07 1.94
N ALA A 119 -4.38 5.83 2.60
CA ALA A 119 -5.62 5.50 1.91
C ALA A 119 -6.16 6.70 1.11
N TRP A 120 -6.05 7.91 1.67
CA TRP A 120 -6.36 9.15 0.95
C TRP A 120 -5.46 9.36 -0.26
N ASN A 121 -4.15 9.19 -0.10
CA ASN A 121 -3.19 9.30 -1.21
C ASN A 121 -3.47 8.26 -2.31
N ASN A 122 -3.72 7.01 -1.94
CA ASN A 122 -3.99 5.93 -2.90
C ASN A 122 -5.32 6.14 -3.63
N LYS A 123 -6.35 6.62 -2.94
CA LYS A 123 -7.61 7.06 -3.58
C LYS A 123 -7.35 8.19 -4.58
N GLY A 124 -6.60 9.22 -4.18
CA GLY A 124 -6.23 10.35 -5.06
C GLY A 124 -5.46 9.89 -6.31
N LEU A 125 -4.50 8.98 -6.15
CA LEU A 125 -3.77 8.38 -7.27
C LEU A 125 -4.71 7.62 -8.23
N THR A 126 -5.67 6.89 -7.68
CA THR A 126 -6.64 6.11 -8.45
C THR A 126 -7.61 7.00 -9.22
N LEU A 127 -8.13 8.04 -8.59
CA LEU A 127 -8.98 9.05 -9.22
C LEU A 127 -8.23 9.79 -10.34
N LYS A 128 -6.93 10.10 -10.14
CA LYS A 128 -6.08 10.67 -11.19
C LYS A 128 -5.96 9.75 -12.40
N LYS A 129 -5.84 8.43 -12.21
CA LYS A 129 -5.84 7.45 -13.32
C LYS A 129 -7.17 7.44 -14.09
N LEU A 130 -8.28 7.69 -13.41
CA LEU A 130 -9.60 7.89 -14.00
C LEU A 130 -9.84 9.30 -14.56
N LYS A 131 -8.83 10.18 -14.53
CA LYS A 131 -8.92 11.60 -14.95
C LYS A 131 -9.93 12.43 -14.14
N GLN A 132 -10.29 11.96 -12.94
CA GLN A 132 -11.14 12.68 -11.99
C GLN A 132 -10.28 13.60 -11.13
N TYR A 133 -9.67 14.60 -11.77
CA TYR A 133 -8.61 15.41 -11.16
C TYR A 133 -9.07 16.26 -9.97
N LYS A 134 -10.31 16.79 -9.99
CA LYS A 134 -10.85 17.59 -8.86
C LYS A 134 -11.03 16.76 -7.59
N ASP A 135 -11.54 15.54 -7.75
CA ASP A 135 -11.71 14.61 -6.64
C ASP A 135 -10.35 14.10 -6.14
N ALA A 136 -9.39 13.89 -7.06
CA ALA A 136 -8.02 13.55 -6.72
C ALA A 136 -7.34 14.64 -5.88
N ILE A 137 -7.48 15.92 -6.27
CA ILE A 137 -6.98 17.08 -5.51
C ILE A 137 -7.54 17.07 -4.10
N SER A 138 -8.86 16.88 -3.95
CA SER A 138 -9.52 16.82 -2.64
C SER A 138 -8.95 15.70 -1.77
N CYS A 139 -8.68 14.53 -2.34
CA CYS A 139 -8.05 13.43 -1.62
C CYS A 139 -6.59 13.73 -1.22
N TYR A 140 -5.84 14.41 -2.09
CA TYR A 140 -4.48 14.82 -1.74
C TYR A 140 -4.46 15.90 -0.66
N ASP A 141 -5.44 16.79 -0.63
CA ASP A 141 -5.61 17.79 0.43
C ASP A 141 -5.82 17.16 1.80
N GLU A 142 -6.71 16.17 1.88
CA GLU A 142 -6.90 15.38 3.11
C GLU A 142 -5.62 14.63 3.50
N ALA A 143 -4.92 13.99 2.55
CA ALA A 143 -3.67 13.29 2.84
C ALA A 143 -2.56 14.24 3.35
N LEU A 144 -2.46 15.45 2.76
CA LEU A 144 -1.47 16.47 3.11
C LEU A 144 -1.78 17.17 4.43
N SER A 145 -3.06 17.31 4.80
CA SER A 145 -3.46 17.87 6.09
C SER A 145 -3.05 16.98 7.26
N ILE A 146 -3.00 15.66 7.03
CA ILE A 146 -2.54 14.67 8.02
C ILE A 146 -1.01 14.59 8.06
N SER A 147 -0.37 14.46 6.88
CA SER A 147 1.07 14.28 6.80
C SER A 147 1.61 14.77 5.44
N ILE A 148 2.54 15.72 5.53
CA ILE A 148 3.20 16.30 4.38
C ILE A 148 4.20 15.29 3.81
N ASN A 149 4.06 15.00 2.51
CA ASN A 149 4.97 14.09 1.80
C ASN A 149 5.19 14.58 0.36
N PRO A 150 6.43 14.55 -0.16
CA PRO A 150 6.73 15.00 -1.52
C PRO A 150 5.94 14.27 -2.62
N ILE A 151 5.62 12.98 -2.43
CA ILE A 151 4.83 12.18 -3.38
C ILE A 151 3.39 12.71 -3.47
N ARG A 152 2.81 13.11 -2.34
CA ARG A 152 1.43 13.66 -2.23
C ARG A 152 1.36 15.06 -2.82
N LEU A 153 2.35 15.91 -2.50
CA LEU A 153 2.49 17.25 -3.07
C LEU A 153 2.56 17.19 -4.60
N ARG A 154 3.41 16.29 -5.14
CA ARG A 154 3.48 16.05 -6.58
C ARG A 154 2.15 15.53 -7.15
N GLY A 155 1.50 14.58 -6.47
CA GLY A 155 0.19 14.06 -6.90
C GLY A 155 -0.87 15.15 -7.08
N LYS A 156 -0.92 16.09 -6.13
CA LYS A 156 -1.76 17.28 -6.20
C LYS A 156 -1.32 18.21 -7.35
N ALA A 157 -0.02 18.50 -7.46
CA ALA A 157 0.53 19.34 -8.52
C ALA A 157 0.21 18.82 -9.93
N ASP A 158 0.37 17.51 -10.16
CA ASP A 158 0.00 16.86 -11.42
C ASP A 158 -1.48 17.09 -11.73
N SER A 159 -2.35 16.88 -10.73
CA SER A 159 -3.81 17.00 -10.91
C SER A 159 -4.23 18.45 -11.18
N LEU A 160 -3.61 19.43 -10.52
CA LEU A 160 -3.81 20.87 -10.76
C LEU A 160 -3.36 21.28 -12.16
N PHE A 161 -2.23 20.73 -12.61
CA PHE A 161 -1.71 20.99 -13.96
C PHE A 161 -2.69 20.53 -15.04
N GLU A 162 -3.25 19.33 -14.89
CA GLU A 162 -4.21 18.75 -15.85
C GLU A 162 -5.52 19.54 -15.96
N ILE A 163 -5.94 20.23 -14.89
CA ILE A 163 -7.13 21.11 -14.92
C ILE A 163 -6.81 22.57 -15.27
N GLY A 164 -5.58 22.87 -15.68
CA GLY A 164 -5.15 24.19 -16.14
C GLY A 164 -4.76 25.18 -15.03
N MET A 165 -4.77 24.76 -13.77
CA MET A 165 -4.38 25.59 -12.62
C MET A 165 -2.85 25.62 -12.45
N LYS A 166 -2.16 26.08 -13.49
CA LYS A 166 -0.70 25.98 -13.62
C LYS A 166 0.06 26.73 -12.51
N SER A 167 -0.39 27.93 -12.14
CA SER A 167 0.25 28.73 -11.09
C SER A 167 0.25 28.02 -9.74
N GLU A 168 -0.86 27.37 -9.38
CA GLU A 168 -0.97 26.57 -8.16
C GLU A 168 -0.16 25.28 -8.27
N ALA A 169 -0.23 24.59 -9.42
CA ALA A 169 0.59 23.40 -9.66
C ALA A 169 2.09 23.69 -9.44
N LYS A 170 2.59 24.85 -9.90
CA LYS A 170 3.97 25.28 -9.70
C LYS A 170 4.34 25.38 -8.22
N GLN A 171 3.45 25.93 -7.37
CA GLN A 171 3.70 26.03 -5.93
C GLN A 171 3.89 24.65 -5.30
N PHE A 172 3.01 23.69 -5.61
CA PHE A 172 3.11 22.32 -5.08
C PHE A 172 4.31 21.54 -5.61
N TYR A 173 4.71 21.76 -6.87
CA TYR A 173 5.95 21.19 -7.41
C TYR A 173 7.19 21.70 -6.69
N LEU A 174 7.28 23.01 -6.43
CA LEU A 174 8.39 23.61 -5.69
C LEU A 174 8.42 23.09 -4.24
N ALA A 175 7.27 23.04 -3.57
CA ALA A 175 7.16 22.47 -2.23
C ALA A 175 7.61 21.00 -2.20
N ALA A 176 7.29 20.20 -3.23
CA ALA A 176 7.76 18.81 -3.31
C ALA A 176 9.29 18.71 -3.44
N LEU A 177 9.94 19.63 -4.16
CA LEU A 177 11.41 19.68 -4.25
C LEU A 177 12.04 20.08 -2.92
N GLU A 178 11.47 21.07 -2.23
CA GLU A 178 11.92 21.51 -0.90
C GLU A 178 11.83 20.38 0.14
N GLN A 179 10.80 19.55 0.04
CA GLN A 179 10.62 18.34 0.88
C GLN A 179 11.50 17.15 0.45
N GLY A 180 12.50 17.36 -0.41
CA GLY A 180 13.47 16.33 -0.79
C GLY A 180 12.92 15.26 -1.72
N SER A 181 12.02 15.59 -2.64
CA SER A 181 11.51 14.62 -3.62
C SER A 181 12.63 13.96 -4.44
N ASN A 182 12.63 12.62 -4.46
CA ASN A 182 13.54 11.81 -5.28
C ASN A 182 13.26 11.91 -6.78
N GLU A 183 12.15 12.54 -7.17
CA GLU A 183 11.72 12.69 -8.58
C GLU A 183 11.99 14.09 -9.12
N SER A 184 13.07 14.72 -8.64
CA SER A 184 13.41 16.11 -8.97
C SER A 184 13.52 16.38 -10.48
N ASN A 185 14.03 15.42 -11.26
CA ASN A 185 14.10 15.52 -12.72
C ASN A 185 12.72 15.59 -13.38
N TYR A 186 11.78 14.76 -12.90
CA TYR A 186 10.39 14.79 -13.39
C TYR A 186 9.74 16.14 -13.07
N ILE A 187 9.89 16.60 -11.82
CA ILE A 187 9.30 17.86 -11.36
C ILE A 187 9.86 19.05 -12.15
N LYS A 188 11.17 19.12 -12.37
CA LYS A 188 11.81 20.16 -13.19
C LYS A 188 11.27 20.18 -14.63
N LYS A 189 11.01 19.01 -15.22
CA LYS A 189 10.40 18.88 -16.55
C LYS A 189 8.94 19.35 -16.59
N GLN A 190 8.17 19.20 -15.51
CA GLN A 190 6.81 19.74 -15.44
C GLN A 190 6.83 21.26 -15.23
N LEU A 191 7.72 21.75 -14.39
CA LEU A 191 7.92 23.18 -14.16
C LEU A 191 8.27 23.95 -15.45
N SER A 192 8.98 23.34 -16.40
CA SER A 192 9.28 23.98 -17.69
C SER A 192 8.08 24.09 -18.65
N LYS A 193 6.94 23.47 -18.33
CA LYS A 193 5.69 23.54 -19.13
C LYS A 193 4.65 24.48 -18.54
N ILE A 194 4.90 25.00 -17.34
CA ILE A 194 4.05 25.95 -16.64
C ILE A 194 4.45 27.36 -17.08
#